data_AF-X0SGI1-F1
#
_entry.id   AF-X0SGI1-F1
#
_cell.length_a   1.000
_cell.length_b   1.000
_cell.length_c   1.000
_cell.angle_alpha   90.00
_cell.angle_beta   90.00
_cell.angle_gamma   90.00
#
_symmetry.space_group_name_H-M   'P 1'
#
loop_
_entity.id
_entity.type
_entity.pdbx_description
1 polymer ?
#
loop_
_entity_poly.entity_id
_entity_poly.type
_entity_poly.pdbx_seq_one_letter_code
_entity_poly.pdbx_strand_id
1 'polypeptide(L)' 'MKNLKGTKTEKNLMEAFAGESQARNKYSYFASKAKKEGYEQIASIFLETAENEKEHAKLHFKKLAGIGSTIDNLKAAAAG' A
#
# COMPACT_ATOMS: atom_id res chain seq x y z
N MET A 1 7.35 -8.74 -20.02
CA MET A 1 5.98 -8.29 -19.68
C MET A 1 5.53 -7.30 -20.74
N LYS A 2 4.25 -7.28 -21.15
CA LYS A 2 3.75 -6.23 -22.06
C LYS A 2 3.91 -4.86 -21.38
N ASN A 3 4.29 -3.84 -22.14
CA ASN A 3 4.35 -2.47 -21.65
C ASN A 3 2.94 -2.03 -21.21
N LEU A 4 2.78 -1.66 -19.94
CA LEU A 4 1.49 -1.23 -19.38
C LEU A 4 1.24 0.27 -19.58
N LYS A 5 2.27 1.02 -19.98
CA LYS A 5 2.22 2.48 -20.07
C LYS A 5 1.09 2.96 -21.00
N GLY A 6 0.24 3.84 -20.50
CA GLY A 6 -0.91 4.42 -21.18
C GLY A 6 -2.15 3.52 -21.23
N THR A 7 -2.10 2.32 -20.64
CA THR A 7 -3.24 1.38 -20.70
C THR A 7 -4.24 1.62 -19.56
N LYS A 8 -5.48 1.16 -19.76
CA LYS A 8 -6.47 1.09 -18.67
C LYS A 8 -5.98 0.23 -17.50
N THR A 9 -5.20 -0.82 -17.78
CA THR A 9 -4.63 -1.68 -16.75
C THR A 9 -3.62 -0.95 -15.87
N GLU A 10 -2.76 -0.09 -16.44
CA GLU A 10 -1.87 0.76 -15.64
C GLU A 10 -2.65 1.68 -14.72
N LYS A 11 -3.67 2.38 -15.25
CA LYS A 11 -4.54 3.25 -14.44
C LYS A 11 -5.20 2.49 -13.29
N ASN A 12 -5.79 1.32 -13.57
CA ASN A 12 -6.44 0.50 -12.56
C ASN A 12 -5.44 0.03 -11.48
N LEU A 13 -4.20 -0.32 -11.86
CA LEU A 13 -3.16 -0.73 -10.91
C LEU A 13 -2.70 0.43 -10.02
N MET A 14 -2.61 1.65 -10.58
CA MET A 14 -2.30 2.85 -9.80
C MET A 14 -3.44 3.19 -8.81
N GLU A 15 -4.70 3.08 -9.26
CA GLU A 15 -5.87 3.27 -8.40
C GLU A 15 -5.93 2.21 -7.28
N ALA A 16 -5.65 0.94 -7.60
CA ALA A 16 -5.55 -0.12 -6.60
C ALA A 16 -4.42 0.16 -5.60
N PHE A 17 -3.21 0.50 -6.06
CA PHE A 17 -2.10 0.85 -5.19
C PHE A 17 -2.45 2.00 -4.23
N ALA A 18 -3.11 3.05 -4.72
CA ALA A 18 -3.56 4.17 -3.91
C ALA A 18 -4.64 3.75 -2.90
N GLY A 19 -5.60 2.91 -3.32
CA GLY A 19 -6.66 2.38 -2.46
C GLY A 19 -6.10 1.54 -1.31
N GLU A 20 -5.23 0.58 -1.61
CA GLU A 20 -4.62 -0.28 -0.59
C GLU A 20 -3.72 0.50 0.37
N SER A 21 -2.99 1.51 -0.14
CA SER A 21 -2.18 2.40 0.70
C SER A 21 -3.03 3.22 1.68
N GLN A 22 -4.20 3.70 1.23
CA GLN A 22 -5.15 4.40 2.09
C GLN A 22 -5.80 3.46 3.12
N ALA A 23 -6.17 2.24 2.70
CA ALA A 23 -6.75 1.22 3.59
C ALA A 23 -5.77 0.83 4.71
N ARG A 24 -4.51 0.56 4.38
CA ARG A 24 -3.43 0.32 5.36
C ARG A 24 -3.36 1.42 6.42
N ASN A 25 -3.36 2.68 5.99
CA ASN A 25 -3.28 3.82 6.92
C ASN A 25 -4.52 3.89 7.82
N LYS A 26 -5.72 3.73 7.25
CA LYS A 26 -6.98 3.70 8.03
C LYS A 26 -6.96 2.60 9.08
N TYR A 27 -6.62 1.37 8.71
CA TYR A 27 -6.56 0.24 9.63
C TYR A 27 -5.51 0.43 10.72
N SER A 28 -4.36 1.02 10.40
CA SER A 28 -3.35 1.39 11.40
C SER A 28 -3.89 2.42 12.42
N TYR A 29 -4.67 3.40 11.97
CA TYR A 29 -5.32 4.37 12.85
C TYR A 29 -6.42 3.74 13.72
N PHE A 30 -7.21 2.84 13.13
CA PHE A 30 -8.26 2.11 13.84
C PHE A 30 -7.68 1.17 14.89
N ALA A 31 -6.56 0.50 14.61
CA ALA A 31 -5.83 -0.29 15.58
C ALA A 31 -5.41 0.57 16.79
N SER A 32 -4.84 1.75 16.54
CA SER A 32 -4.46 2.68 17.61
C SER A 32 -5.65 3.10 18.47
N LYS A 33 -6.81 3.37 17.84
CA LYS A 33 -8.04 3.72 18.54
C LYS A 33 -8.58 2.55 19.37
N ALA A 34 -8.68 1.36 18.80
CA ALA A 34 -9.13 0.14 19.48
C ALA A 34 -8.26 -0.19 20.70
N LYS A 35 -6.94 -0.04 20.57
CA LYS A 35 -6.00 -0.22 21.68
C LYS A 35 -6.24 0.77 22.83
N LYS A 36 -6.48 2.06 22.52
CA LYS A 36 -6.80 3.08 23.53
C LYS A 36 -8.12 2.81 24.26
N GLU A 37 -9.03 2.09 23.64
CA GLU A 37 -10.32 1.70 24.22
C GLU A 37 -10.26 0.34 24.95
N GLY A 38 -9.09 -0.31 24.99
CA GLY A 38 -8.88 -1.59 25.68
C GLY A 38 -9.23 -2.83 24.85
N TYR A 39 -9.57 -2.66 23.57
CA TYR A 39 -9.89 -3.77 22.67
C TYR A 39 -8.63 -4.35 22.00
N GLU A 40 -7.78 -5.02 22.78
CA GLU A 40 -6.48 -5.54 22.30
C GLU A 40 -6.62 -6.51 21.11
N GLN A 41 -7.58 -7.43 21.14
CA GLN A 41 -7.79 -8.37 20.04
C GLN A 41 -8.22 -7.65 18.75
N ILE A 42 -9.11 -6.66 18.85
CA ILE A 42 -9.57 -5.87 17.69
C ILE A 42 -8.41 -5.04 17.13
N ALA A 43 -7.58 -4.45 18.00
CA ALA A 43 -6.39 -3.74 17.58
C ALA A 43 -5.43 -4.65 16.79
N SER A 44 -5.22 -5.88 17.27
CA SER A 44 -4.40 -6.88 16.57
C SER A 44 -4.96 -7.22 15.18
N ILE A 45 -6.28 -7.43 15.07
CA ILE A 45 -6.93 -7.72 13.79
C ILE A 45 -6.75 -6.56 12.80
N PHE A 46 -6.92 -5.32 13.26
CA PHE A 46 -6.69 -4.15 12.40
C PHE A 46 -5.23 -4.03 11.95
N LEU A 47 -4.25 -4.33 12.81
CA LEU A 47 -2.84 -4.33 12.42
C LEU A 47 -2.54 -5.43 11.41
N GLU A 48 -3.02 -6.64 11.62
CA GLU A 48 -2.88 -7.74 10.67
C GLU A 48 -3.49 -7.38 9.30
N THR A 49 -4.68 -6.77 9.32
CA THR A 49 -5.34 -6.30 8.10
C THR A 49 -4.51 -5.21 7.40
N ALA A 50 -3.94 -4.26 8.16
CA ALA A 50 -3.07 -3.23 7.58
C ALA A 50 -1.81 -3.83 6.92
N GLU A 51 -1.26 -4.90 7.48
CA GLU A 51 -0.12 -5.63 6.90
C GLU A 51 -0.51 -6.40 5.63
N ASN A 52 -1.73 -6.94 5.56
CA ASN A 52 -2.26 -7.53 4.33
C ASN A 52 -2.36 -6.48 3.21
N GLU A 53 -2.93 -5.31 3.48
CA GLU A 53 -3.03 -4.25 2.46
C GLU A 53 -1.67 -3.69 2.05
N LYS A 54 -0.69 -3.71 2.96
CA LYS A 54 0.71 -3.39 2.61
C LYS A 54 1.26 -4.35 1.55
N GLU A 55 1.01 -5.66 1.69
CA GLU A 55 1.46 -6.64 0.71
C GLU A 55 0.66 -6.56 -0.60
N HIS A 56 -0.66 -6.29 -0.55
CA HIS A 56 -1.47 -6.02 -1.75
C HIS A 56 -0.92 -4.80 -2.53
N ALA A 57 -0.73 -3.66 -1.86
CA ALA A 57 -0.17 -2.45 -2.45
C ALA A 57 1.20 -2.72 -3.10
N LYS A 58 2.07 -3.45 -2.39
CA LYS A 58 3.41 -3.82 -2.88
C LYS A 58 3.36 -4.68 -4.15
N LEU A 59 2.41 -5.61 -4.25
CA LEU A 59 2.24 -6.42 -5.47
C LEU A 59 1.79 -5.57 -6.66
N HIS A 60 0.82 -4.66 -6.46
CA HIS A 60 0.40 -3.72 -7.49
C HIS A 60 1.54 -2.80 -7.94
N PHE A 61 2.28 -2.23 -6.98
CA PHE A 61 3.39 -1.34 -7.27
C PHE A 61 4.55 -2.04 -7.99
N LYS A 62 4.85 -3.30 -7.64
CA LYS A 62 5.79 -4.14 -8.39
C LYS A 62 5.33 -4.39 -9.83
N LYS A 63 4.01 -4.58 -10.06
CA LYS A 63 3.47 -4.79 -11.41
C LYS A 63 3.64 -3.55 -12.30
N LEU A 64 3.68 -2.37 -11.68
CA LEU A 64 3.96 -1.08 -12.31
C LEU A 64 5.46 -0.79 -12.45
N ALA A 65 6.34 -1.73 -12.08
CA ALA A 65 7.79 -1.53 -12.00
C ALA A 65 8.20 -0.35 -11.09
N GLY A 66 7.40 -0.05 -10.07
CA GLY A 66 7.65 1.07 -9.15
C GLY A 66 8.75 0.80 -8.10
N ILE A 67 9.24 -0.44 -7.99
CA ILE A 67 10.35 -0.80 -7.11
C ILE A 67 11.56 -1.16 -7.97
N GLY A 68 12.50 -0.21 -8.07
CA GLY A 68 13.78 -0.37 -8.76
C GLY A 68 14.95 -0.57 -7.80
N SER A 69 16.16 -0.20 -8.25
CA SER A 69 17.34 -0.17 -7.39
C SER A 69 17.19 0.89 -6.29
N THR A 70 18.00 0.82 -5.22
CA THR A 70 18.00 1.85 -4.17
C THR A 70 18.21 3.26 -4.74
N ILE A 71 19.09 3.40 -5.75
CA ILE A 71 19.34 4.69 -6.41
C ILE A 71 18.11 5.17 -7.17
N ASP A 72 17.42 4.28 -7.89
CA ASP A 72 16.22 4.64 -8.64
C ASP A 72 15.07 5.02 -7.69
N ASN A 73 14.91 4.28 -6.60
CA ASN A 73 13.89 4.55 -5.59
C ASN A 73 14.15 5.89 -4.88
N LEU A 74 15.41 6.24 -4.61
CA LEU A 74 15.78 7.56 -4.06
C LEU A 74 15.45 8.69 -5.04
N LYS A 75 15.72 8.52 -6.33
CA LYS A 75 15.36 9.50 -7.36
C LYS A 75 13.85 9.67 -7.48
N ALA A 76 13.10 8.56 -7.46
CA ALA A 76 11.64 8.58 -7.47
C ALA A 76 11.11 9.34 -6.23
N ALA A 77 11.61 9.03 -5.03
CA ALA A 77 11.19 9.70 -3.80
C ALA A 77 11.51 11.21 -3.80
N ALA A 78 12.62 11.62 -4.41
CA ALA A 78 12.98 13.04 -4.54
C ALA A 78 12.12 13.79 -5.56
N ALA A 79 11.50 13.09 -6.52
CA ALA A 79 10.66 13.68 -7.55
C ALA A 79 9.19 13.93 -7.10
N GLY A 80 8.76 13.31 -5.99
CA GLY A 80 7.38 13.33 -5.50
C GLY A 80 6.50 12.25 -6.09
#